data_AF-A0A537Z0M3-F1
#
_entry.id   AF-A0A537Z0M3-F1
#
_cell.length_a   1.000
_cell.length_b   1.000
_cell.length_c   1.000
_cell.angle_alpha   90.00
_cell.angle_beta   90.00
_cell.angle_gamma   90.00
#
_symmetry.space_group_name_H-M   'P 1'
#
loop_
_entity.id
_entity.type
_entity.pdbx_description
1 polymer ?
#
loop_
_entity_poly.entity_id
_entity_poly.type
_entity_poly.pdbx_seq_one_letter_code
_entity_poly.pdbx_strand_id
1 'polypeptide(L)'
;MKRYVILGRGGWRTPEELGEAAERSRKVGDDEMSDRIHWIRSYVLAEDSGVGTVCVYQAESPEAIREHASRAGLPADEIIEVADTVIVREDPVPAPS
;
A
#
# COMPACT_ATOMS: atom_id res chain seq x y z
N MET A 1 -6.51 -3.44 -15.45
CA MET A 1 -5.57 -3.15 -14.35
C MET A 1 -4.57 -4.29 -14.19
N LYS A 2 -3.34 -3.97 -13.82
CA LYS A 2 -2.27 -4.91 -13.46
C LYS A 2 -2.01 -4.84 -11.95
N ARG A 3 -1.34 -5.85 -11.40
CA ARG A 3 -0.98 -5.88 -9.98
C ARG A 3 0.42 -5.31 -9.78
N TYR A 4 0.60 -4.52 -8.73
CA TYR A 4 1.88 -3.90 -8.37
C TYR A 4 2.17 -4.10 -6.89
N VAL A 5 3.45 -4.23 -6.57
CA VAL A 5 3.97 -4.13 -5.21
C VAL A 5 4.65 -2.78 -5.06
N ILE A 6 4.30 -2.07 -3.99
CA ILE A 6 4.82 -0.75 -3.66
C ILE A 6 5.58 -0.87 -2.35
N LEU A 7 6.82 -0.39 -2.33
CA LEU A 7 7.63 -0.28 -1.12
C LEU A 7 7.65 1.18 -0.67
N GLY A 8 7.21 1.43 0.57
CA GLY A 8 7.34 2.72 1.24
C GLY A 8 8.20 2.58 2.48
N ARG A 9 9.44 3.07 2.43
CA ARG A 9 10.45 2.98 3.49
C ARG A 9 10.38 4.18 4.42
N GLY A 10 10.59 3.96 5.73
CA GLY A 10 10.70 5.02 6.74
C GLY A 10 9.57 6.05 6.70
N GLY A 11 8.38 5.64 6.26
CA GLY A 11 7.28 6.55 5.96
C GLY A 11 6.68 7.22 7.20
N TRP A 12 6.75 6.54 8.35
CA TRP A 12 6.08 6.95 9.58
C TRP A 12 6.91 6.64 10.82
N ARG A 13 6.75 7.45 11.86
CA ARG A 13 7.42 7.28 13.15
C ARG A 13 6.66 6.36 14.09
N THR A 14 5.34 6.30 13.96
CA THR A 14 4.48 5.44 14.79
C THR A 14 3.41 4.71 13.97
N PRO A 15 2.86 3.60 14.49
CA PRO A 15 1.74 2.89 13.85
C PRO A 15 0.48 3.75 13.67
N GLU A 16 0.24 4.70 14.57
CA GLU A 16 -0.92 5.61 14.49
C GLU A 16 -0.82 6.55 13.29
N GLU A 17 0.36 7.12 13.02
CA GLU A 17 0.59 7.96 11.84
C GLU A 17 0.34 7.18 10.54
N LEU A 18 0.72 5.90 10.52
CA LEU A 18 0.40 4.99 9.42
C LEU A 18 -1.12 4.75 9.29
N GLY A 19 -1.83 4.61 10.42
CA GLY A 19 -3.28 4.45 10.43
C GLY A 19 -4.01 5.63 9.76
N GLU A 20 -3.64 6.86 10.11
CA GLU A 20 -4.19 8.06 9.48
C GLU A 20 -3.85 8.13 7.98
N ALA A 21 -2.64 7.74 7.60
CA ALA A 21 -2.22 7.68 6.20
C ALA A 21 -3.01 6.62 5.42
N ALA A 22 -3.29 5.47 6.04
CA ALA A 22 -4.11 4.42 5.46
C ALA A 22 -5.56 4.88 5.22
N GLU A 23 -6.14 5.65 6.13
CA GLU A 23 -7.49 6.22 5.93
C GLU A 23 -7.53 7.21 4.76
N ARG A 24 -6.54 8.11 4.67
CA ARG A 24 -6.41 9.02 3.51
C ARG A 24 -6.23 8.26 2.20
N SER A 25 -5.35 7.25 2.21
CA SER A 25 -5.10 6.36 1.08
C SER A 25 -6.39 5.71 0.56
N ARG A 26 -7.17 5.14 1.47
CA ARG A 26 -8.44 4.48 1.16
C ARG A 26 -9.42 5.48 0.54
N LYS A 27 -9.57 6.66 1.14
CA LYS A 27 -10.47 7.69 0.64
C LYS A 27 -10.12 8.12 -0.80
N VAL A 28 -8.85 8.42 -1.07
CA VAL A 28 -8.41 8.80 -2.43
C VAL A 28 -8.63 7.64 -3.41
N GLY A 29 -8.31 6.42 -3.02
CA GLY A 29 -8.49 5.23 -3.87
C GLY A 29 -9.95 4.97 -4.21
N ASP A 30 -10.82 4.98 -3.22
CA ASP A 30 -12.23 4.59 -3.38
C ASP A 30 -13.09 5.74 -3.94
N ASP A 31 -12.86 6.98 -3.50
CA ASP A 31 -13.72 8.12 -3.86
C ASP A 31 -13.25 8.85 -5.12
N GLU A 32 -11.95 8.95 -5.37
CA GLU A 32 -11.39 9.80 -6.44
C GLU A 32 -10.80 9.03 -7.62
N MET A 33 -10.38 7.78 -7.40
CA MET A 33 -9.61 7.00 -8.39
C MET A 33 -10.07 5.54 -8.50
N SER A 34 -11.31 5.23 -8.12
CA SER A 34 -11.81 3.84 -8.01
C SER A 34 -11.89 3.10 -9.34
N ASP A 35 -11.91 3.79 -10.48
CA ASP A 35 -11.80 3.17 -11.79
C ASP A 35 -10.36 2.81 -12.18
N ARG A 36 -9.36 3.41 -11.50
CA ARG A 36 -7.95 3.40 -11.93
C ARG A 36 -7.02 2.69 -10.95
N ILE A 37 -7.36 2.62 -9.67
CA ILE A 37 -6.53 2.00 -8.64
C ILE A 37 -7.38 1.38 -7.52
N HIS A 38 -6.95 0.22 -7.05
CA HIS A 38 -7.53 -0.47 -5.91
C HIS A 38 -6.44 -0.93 -4.95
N TRP A 39 -6.58 -0.55 -3.68
CA TRP A 39 -5.73 -1.08 -2.62
C TRP A 39 -6.20 -2.48 -2.23
N ILE A 40 -5.31 -3.47 -2.31
CA ILE A 40 -5.65 -4.87 -2.03
C ILE A 40 -5.30 -5.25 -0.60
N ARG A 41 -4.05 -4.98 -0.19
CA ARG A 41 -3.54 -5.25 1.17
C ARG A 41 -2.20 -4.56 1.40
N SER A 42 -1.78 -4.49 2.65
CA SER A 42 -0.43 -4.06 3.02
C SER A 42 0.15 -4.91 4.14
N TYR A 43 1.47 -5.08 4.09
CA TYR A 43 2.28 -5.58 5.19
C TYR A 43 3.00 -4.39 5.82
N VAL A 44 2.83 -4.25 7.14
CA VAL A 44 3.51 -3.22 7.93
C VAL A 44 4.90 -3.73 8.29
N LEU A 45 5.93 -2.95 8.00
CA LEU A 45 7.32 -3.28 8.26
C LEU A 45 7.77 -2.62 9.56
N ALA A 46 8.40 -3.39 10.44
CA ALA A 46 9.18 -2.86 11.54
C ALA A 46 10.60 -2.54 11.03
N GLU A 47 10.90 -1.25 10.84
CA GLU A 47 12.19 -0.78 10.37
C GLU A 47 12.93 -0.08 11.52
N ASP A 48 14.28 -0.06 11.48
CA ASP A 48 15.09 0.53 12.56
C ASP A 48 14.75 2.00 12.82
N SER A 49 14.32 2.72 11.78
CA SER A 49 13.99 4.15 11.82
C SER A 49 12.49 4.45 11.94
N GLY A 50 11.64 3.43 12.12
CA GLY A 50 10.19 3.61 12.24
C GLY A 50 9.39 2.52 11.54
N VAL A 51 8.36 2.94 10.82
CA VAL A 51 7.40 2.04 10.18
C VAL A 51 7.44 2.23 8.67
N GLY A 52 7.61 1.13 7.95
CA GLY A 52 7.50 1.06 6.49
C GLY A 52 6.30 0.23 6.07
N THR A 53 6.05 0.15 4.77
CA THR A 53 5.01 -0.73 4.21
C THR A 53 5.44 -1.41 2.92
N VAL A 54 4.92 -2.62 2.74
CA VAL A 54 4.80 -3.27 1.43
C VAL A 54 3.33 -3.33 1.08
N CYS A 55 2.90 -2.57 0.09
CA CYS A 55 1.51 -2.53 -0.34
C CYS A 55 1.31 -3.30 -1.64
N VAL A 56 0.18 -3.98 -1.77
CA VAL A 56 -0.27 -4.59 -3.02
C VAL A 56 -1.44 -3.80 -3.55
N TYR A 57 -1.31 -3.32 -4.79
CA TYR A 57 -2.35 -2.58 -5.50
C TYR A 57 -2.69 -3.25 -6.82
N GLN A 58 -3.93 -3.08 -7.28
CA GLN A 58 -4.24 -3.16 -8.70
C GLN A 58 -4.32 -1.74 -9.25
N ALA A 59 -3.69 -1.47 -10.39
CA ALA A 59 -3.71 -0.16 -11.01
C ALA A 59 -3.67 -0.27 -12.54
N GLU A 60 -4.08 0.77 -13.25
CA GLU A 60 -3.92 0.84 -14.71
C GLU A 60 -2.45 0.89 -15.14
N SER A 61 -1.63 1.65 -14.40
CA SER A 61 -0.21 1.85 -14.69
C SER A 61 0.57 2.26 -13.42
N PRO A 62 1.92 2.26 -13.46
CA PRO A 62 2.73 2.82 -12.38
C PRO A 62 2.45 4.31 -12.12
N GLU A 63 2.01 5.06 -13.13
CA GLU A 63 1.69 6.49 -13.01
C GLU A 63 0.42 6.70 -12.19
N ALA A 64 -0.60 5.84 -12.34
CA ALA A 64 -1.80 5.88 -11.50
C ALA A 64 -1.45 5.65 -10.02
N ILE A 65 -0.47 4.79 -9.72
CA ILE A 65 0.04 4.58 -8.36
C ILE A 65 0.74 5.83 -7.83
N ARG A 66 1.61 6.45 -8.63
CA ARG A 66 2.29 7.70 -8.21
C ARG A 66 1.30 8.84 -7.97
N GLU A 67 0.28 8.94 -8.82
CA GLU A 67 -0.79 9.93 -8.67
C GLU A 67 -1.57 9.71 -7.38
N HIS A 68 -2.00 8.47 -7.10
CA HIS A 68 -2.68 8.10 -5.86
C HIS A 68 -1.82 8.39 -4.63
N ALA A 69 -0.55 7.96 -4.64
CA ALA A 69 0.39 8.19 -3.54
C ALA A 69 0.60 9.69 -3.28
N SER A 70 0.76 10.49 -4.34
CA SER A 70 0.89 11.95 -4.25
C SER A 70 -0.34 12.60 -3.61
N ARG A 71 -1.55 12.23 -4.05
CA ARG A 71 -2.82 12.75 -3.50
C ARG A 71 -3.02 12.36 -2.04
N ALA A 72 -2.64 11.13 -1.66
CA ALA A 72 -2.80 10.61 -0.31
C ALA A 72 -1.64 10.98 0.65
N GLY A 73 -0.56 11.57 0.13
CA GLY A 73 0.65 11.92 0.89
C GLY A 73 1.41 10.68 1.38
N LEU A 74 1.55 9.67 0.53
CA LEU A 74 2.18 8.38 0.83
C LEU A 74 3.56 8.25 0.18
N PRO A 75 4.50 7.54 0.82
CA PRO A 75 5.73 7.12 0.15
C PRO A 75 5.41 6.05 -0.92
N ALA A 76 6.10 6.14 -2.06
CA ALA A 76 6.05 5.16 -3.14
C ALA A 76 7.43 5.04 -3.79
N ASP A 77 8.41 4.62 -2.99
CA ASP A 77 9.84 4.62 -3.34
C ASP A 77 10.13 3.66 -4.50
N GLU A 78 9.51 2.48 -4.45
CA GLU A 78 9.59 1.48 -5.51
C GLU A 78 8.19 1.04 -5.93
N ILE A 79 7.98 0.93 -7.24
CA ILE A 79 6.73 0.44 -7.84
C ILE A 79 7.11 -0.66 -8.82
N ILE A 80 6.75 -1.90 -8.49
CA ILE A 80 7.16 -3.09 -9.23
C ILE A 80 5.91 -3.78 -9.76
N GLU A 81 5.83 -3.99 -11.08
CA GLU A 81 4.77 -4.79 -11.69
C GLU A 81 4.92 -6.26 -11.29
N VAL A 82 3.85 -6.87 -10.80
CA VAL A 82 3.82 -8.27 -10.41
C VAL A 82 3.56 -9.14 -11.64
N ALA A 83 4.50 -10.03 -11.94
CA ALA A 83 4.35 -10.98 -13.04
C ALA A 83 3.35 -12.10 -12.74
N ASP A 84 3.35 -12.63 -11.51
CA ASP A 84 2.42 -13.67 -11.05
C ASP A 84 2.32 -13.70 -9.52
N THR A 85 1.28 -14.35 -8.96
CA THR A 85 1.07 -14.50 -7.51
C THR A 85 0.99 -15.97 -7.12
N VAL A 86 1.97 -16.43 -6.33
CA VAL A 86 1.97 -17.78 -5.74
C VAL A 86 1.59 -17.68 -4.26
N ILE A 87 0.43 -18.24 -3.89
CA ILE A 87 -0.04 -18.29 -2.49
C ILE A 87 0.10 -19.73 -1.98
N VAL A 88 1.05 -19.95 -1.07
CA VAL A 88 1.26 -21.27 -0.44
C VAL A 88 0.39 -21.43 0.79
N ARG A 89 0.20 -20.35 1.56
CA ARG A 89 -0.68 -20.27 2.74
C ARG A 89 -1.24 -18.86 2.83
N GLU A 90 -2.42 -18.74 3.43
CA GLU A 90 -3.00 -17.44 3.77
C GLU A 90 -2.21 -16.76 4.89
N ASP A 91 -2.39 -15.44 5.02
CA ASP A 91 -1.81 -14.67 6.12
C ASP A 91 -2.41 -15.15 7.46
N PRO A 92 -1.61 -15.25 8.54
CA PRO A 92 -2.12 -15.65 9.83
C PRO A 92 -3.13 -14.64 10.35
N VAL A 93 -4.28 -15.12 10.83
CA VAL A 93 -5.27 -14.27 11.50
C VAL A 93 -4.74 -13.93 12.90
N PRO A 94 -4.67 -12.65 13.29
CA PRO A 94 -4.32 -12.27 14.66
C PRO A 94 -5.24 -12.99 15.65
N ALA A 95 -4.67 -13.53 16.73
CA ALA A 95 -5.49 -14.08 17.81
C ALA A 95 -6.40 -12.97 18.34
N PRO A 96 -7.68 -13.27 18.67
CA PRO A 96 -8.53 -12.29 19.33
C PRO A 96 -7.86 -11.83 20.62
N SER A 97 -7.76 -10.51 20.79
CA SER A 97 -7.24 -9.85 21.98
C SER A 97 -8.08 -10.12 23.22
#